data_AF-A0A838DKU9-F1
#
_entry.id   AF-A0A838DKU9-F1
#
_cell.length_a   1.000
_cell.length_b   1.000
_cell.length_c   1.000
_cell.angle_alpha   90.00
_cell.angle_beta   90.00
_cell.angle_gamma   90.00
#
_symmetry.space_group_name_H-M   'P 1'
#
loop_
_entity.id
_entity.type
_entity.pdbx_description
1 polymer ?
#
loop_
_entity_poly.entity_id
_entity_poly.type
_entity_poly.pdbx_seq_one_letter_code
_entity_poly.pdbx_strand_id
1 'polypeptide(L)'
;MMKMTMFIDEALLERVMKLTGLKTKTETVEFALRETERKSKLGKFLGRRKLEAAEWKKSLDPAYDLMTLRLVGTPGKYPTKRGSH
;
A
#
# COMPACT_ATOMS: atom_id res chain seq x y z
N MET A 1 24.34 5.44 0.75
CA MET A 1 23.77 5.50 -0.62
C MET A 1 24.55 4.50 -1.47
N MET A 2 23.90 3.47 -2.00
CA MET A 2 24.57 2.54 -2.91
C MET A 2 24.71 3.19 -4.28
N LYS A 3 25.90 3.14 -4.88
CA LYS A 3 26.12 3.55 -6.27
C LYS A 3 25.88 2.34 -7.17
N MET A 4 25.04 2.53 -8.17
CA MET A 4 24.75 1.54 -9.20
C MET A 4 24.60 2.28 -10.53
N THR A 5 25.16 1.73 -11.59
CA THR A 5 24.96 2.21 -12.95
C THR A 5 23.96 1.28 -13.64
N MET A 6 22.86 1.83 -14.14
CA MET A 6 21.81 1.09 -14.84
C MET A 6 21.31 1.93 -16.01
N PHE A 7 20.99 1.27 -17.12
CA PHE A 7 20.32 1.89 -18.25
C PHE A 7 18.81 1.77 -18.06
N ILE A 8 18.13 2.92 -18.00
CA ILE A 8 16.68 3.02 -17.79
C ILE A 8 16.09 3.88 -18.91
N ASP A 9 14.93 3.49 -19.42
CA ASP A 9 14.12 4.37 -20.25
C ASP A 9 13.68 5.60 -19.43
N GLU A 10 14.23 6.77 -19.76
CA GLU A 10 13.95 8.01 -19.06
C GLU A 10 12.49 8.46 -19.23
N ALA A 11 11.87 8.18 -20.38
CA ALA A 11 10.48 8.55 -20.61
C ALA A 11 9.53 7.72 -19.74
N LEU A 12 9.85 6.44 -19.52
CA LEU A 12 9.13 5.60 -18.55
C LEU A 12 9.29 6.14 -17.13
N LEU A 13 10.53 6.45 -16.74
CA LEU A 13 10.83 6.94 -15.40
C LEU A 13 10.08 8.25 -15.09
N GLU A 14 10.07 9.20 -16.03
CA GLU A 14 9.33 10.45 -15.91
C GLU A 14 7.82 10.24 -15.79
N ARG A 15 7.24 9.31 -16.56
CA ARG A 15 5.81 8.99 -16.44
C ARG A 15 5.48 8.45 -15.06
N VAL A 16 6.31 7.54 -14.53
CA VAL A 16 6.10 6.99 -13.18
C VAL A 16 6.22 8.10 -12.15
N MET A 17 7.25 8.96 -12.23
CA MET A 17 7.41 10.12 -11.34
C MET A 17 6.18 11.04 -11.35
N LYS A 18 5.62 11.34 -12.53
CA LYS A 18 4.41 12.16 -12.66
C LYS A 18 3.18 11.51 -12.02
N LEU A 19 3.03 10.19 -12.16
CA LEU A 19 1.90 9.45 -11.59
C LEU A 19 1.98 9.32 -10.06
N THR A 20 3.18 9.20 -9.52
CA THR A 20 3.40 8.95 -8.08
C THR A 20 3.73 10.22 -7.29
N GLY A 21 4.14 11.30 -7.96
CA GLY A 21 4.58 12.56 -7.33
C GLY A 21 5.98 12.48 -6.71
N LEU A 22 6.77 11.45 -7.02
CA LEU A 22 8.10 11.25 -6.46
C LEU A 22 9.11 12.21 -7.08
N LYS A 23 10.04 12.71 -6.26
CA LYS A 23 10.94 13.82 -6.64
C LYS A 23 12.26 13.35 -7.23
N THR A 24 12.69 12.13 -6.93
CA THR A 24 14.00 11.63 -7.35
C THR A 24 13.92 10.34 -8.16
N LYS A 25 14.87 10.18 -9.08
CA LYS A 25 15.02 8.96 -9.90
C LYS A 25 15.21 7.72 -9.01
N THR A 26 16.04 7.82 -7.97
CA THR A 26 16.31 6.74 -7.02
C THR A 26 15.06 6.31 -6.27
N GLU A 27 14.31 7.26 -5.73
CA GLU A 27 13.06 7.00 -5.00
C GLU A 27 12.01 6.34 -5.90
N THR A 28 11.95 6.76 -7.17
CA THR A 28 11.05 6.17 -8.16
C THR A 28 11.39 4.72 -8.47
N VAL A 29 12.69 4.43 -8.64
CA VAL A 29 13.16 3.05 -8.86
C VAL A 29 12.89 2.19 -7.63
N GLU A 30 13.20 2.68 -6.43
CA GLU A 30 12.92 1.96 -5.19
C GLU A 30 11.42 1.67 -5.03
N PHE A 31 10.57 2.68 -5.27
CA PHE A 31 9.12 2.54 -5.25
C PHE A 31 8.64 1.49 -6.24
N ALA A 32 9.12 1.52 -7.49
CA ALA A 32 8.73 0.57 -8.52
C ALA A 32 9.10 -0.88 -8.14
N LEU A 33 10.29 -1.09 -7.55
CA LEU A 33 10.72 -2.40 -7.07
C LEU A 33 9.85 -2.90 -5.91
N ARG A 34 9.60 -2.04 -4.92
CA ARG A 34 8.73 -2.36 -3.77
C ARG A 34 7.31 -2.69 -4.22
N GLU A 35 6.75 -1.93 -5.15
CA GLU A 35 5.41 -2.19 -5.67
C GLU A 35 5.35 -3.49 -6.47
N THR A 36 6.40 -3.82 -7.21
CA THR A 36 6.49 -5.09 -7.94
C THR A 36 6.55 -6.27 -6.98
N GLU A 37 7.36 -6.15 -5.91
CA GLU A 37 7.41 -7.14 -4.83
C GLU A 37 6.05 -7.30 -4.15
N ARG A 38 5.39 -6.19 -3.80
CA ARG A 38 4.06 -6.18 -3.17
C ARG A 38 3.03 -6.88 -4.04
N LYS A 39 2.99 -6.59 -5.35
CA LYS A 39 2.09 -7.24 -6.31
C LYS A 39 2.36 -8.73 -6.43
N SER A 40 3.63 -9.15 -6.42
CA SER A 40 4.01 -10.57 -6.45
C SER A 40 3.57 -11.30 -5.18
N LYS A 41 3.82 -10.71 -3.99
CA LYS A 41 3.35 -11.25 -2.71
C LYS A 41 1.83 -11.35 -2.67
N LEU A 42 1.13 -10.31 -3.11
CA LEU A 42 -0.33 -10.31 -3.20
C LEU A 42 -0.84 -11.40 -4.14
N GLY A 43 -0.23 -11.54 -5.33
CA GLY A 43 -0.57 -12.61 -6.27
C GLY A 43 -0.37 -14.00 -5.69
N LYS A 44 0.72 -14.24 -4.95
CA LYS A 44 0.96 -15.50 -4.24
C LYS A 44 -0.05 -15.74 -3.12
N PHE A 45 -0.35 -14.71 -2.33
CA PHE A 45 -1.31 -14.78 -1.23
C PHE A 45 -2.72 -15.10 -1.72
N LEU A 46 -3.17 -14.42 -2.77
CA LEU A 46 -4.45 -14.72 -3.42
C LEU A 46 -4.43 -16.06 -4.16
N GLY A 47 -3.24 -16.57 -4.49
CA GLY A 47 -3.05 -17.85 -5.18
C GLY A 47 -3.81 -17.90 -6.51
N ARG A 48 -4.52 -19.01 -6.77
CA ARG A 48 -5.48 -19.14 -7.89
C ARG A 48 -6.89 -18.63 -7.54
N ARG A 49 -7.14 -18.29 -6.28
CA ARG A 49 -8.46 -17.81 -5.83
C ARG A 49 -8.51 -16.31 -6.00
N LYS A 50 -8.68 -15.88 -7.24
CA LYS A 50 -9.33 -14.59 -7.50
C LYS A 50 -10.76 -14.76 -7.04
N LEU A 51 -11.03 -14.45 -5.76
CA LEU A 51 -12.39 -14.47 -5.24
C LEU A 51 -13.22 -13.56 -6.14
N GLU A 52 -14.33 -14.09 -6.64
CA GLU A 52 -15.28 -13.30 -7.42
C GLU A 52 -15.87 -12.19 -6.54
N ALA A 53 -16.33 -11.08 -7.14
CA ALA A 53 -16.87 -9.95 -6.38
C ALA A 53 -18.00 -10.37 -5.42
N ALA A 54 -18.78 -11.39 -5.79
CA ALA A 54 -19.83 -11.96 -4.94
C ALA A 54 -19.28 -12.74 -3.73
N GLU A 55 -18.11 -13.38 -3.84
CA GLU A 55 -17.47 -14.10 -2.73
C GLU A 55 -16.85 -13.13 -1.73
N TRP A 56 -16.27 -12.02 -2.20
CA TRP A 56 -15.81 -10.93 -1.33
C TRP A 56 -16.93 -10.34 -0.48
N LYS A 57 -18.13 -10.19 -1.06
CA LYS A 57 -19.29 -9.70 -0.30
C LYS A 57 -19.73 -10.69 0.78
N LYS A 58 -19.59 -11.99 0.53
CA LYS A 58 -19.95 -13.07 1.46
C LYS A 58 -18.86 -13.36 2.50
N SER A 59 -17.63 -12.89 2.32
CA SER A 59 -16.55 -13.08 3.30
C SER A 59 -16.66 -12.15 4.50
N LEU A 60 -17.48 -11.10 4.42
CA LEU A 60 -17.80 -10.24 5.55
C LEU A 60 -18.92 -10.89 6.37
N ASP A 61 -18.75 -10.96 7.68
CA ASP A 61 -19.80 -11.42 8.59
C ASP A 61 -21.02 -10.48 8.45
N PRO A 62 -22.22 -11.00 8.16
CA PRO A 62 -23.43 -10.18 8.07
C PRO A 62 -23.74 -9.37 9.33
N ALA A 63 -23.26 -9.82 10.50
CA ALA A 63 -23.39 -9.11 11.77
C ALA A 63 -22.29 -8.04 11.97
N TYR A 64 -21.35 -7.90 11.03
CA TYR A 64 -20.28 -6.89 11.09
C TYR A 64 -20.80 -5.50 10.71
N ASP A 65 -21.30 -4.78 11.70
CA ASP A 65 -21.73 -3.39 11.56
C ASP A 65 -20.66 -2.41 12.09
N LEU A 66 -20.06 -1.66 11.17
CA LEU A 66 -19.04 -0.65 11.49
C LEU A 66 -19.59 0.50 12.34
N MET A 67 -20.87 0.83 12.19
CA MET A 67 -21.47 1.99 12.87
C MET A 67 -21.72 1.67 14.34
N THR A 68 -22.16 0.46 14.65
CA THR A 68 -22.31 0.00 16.05
C THR A 68 -20.95 -0.11 16.73
N LEU A 69 -19.94 -0.69 16.07
CA LEU A 69 -18.59 -0.79 16.64
C LEU A 69 -17.94 0.58 16.91
N ARG A 70 -18.18 1.57 16.04
CA ARG A 70 -17.69 2.95 16.25
C ARG A 70 -18.38 3.69 17.39
N LEU A 71 -19.65 3.38 17.67
CA LEU A 71 -20.40 3.98 18.77
C LEU A 71 -20.00 3.37 20.13
N VAL A 72 -19.64 2.09 20.15
CA VAL A 72 -19.27 1.36 21.37
C VAL A 72 -17.81 1.63 21.78
N GLY A 73 -16.92 1.90 20.81
CA GLY A 73 -15.54 2.26 21.10
C GLY A 73 -15.40 3.76 21.35
N THR A 74 -15.28 4.20 22.62
CA THR A 74 -14.60 5.47 22.89
C THR A 74 -13.21 5.36 22.29
N PRO A 75 -12.81 6.20 21.30
CA PRO A 75 -11.46 6.12 20.76
C PRO A 75 -10.48 6.32 21.91
N GLY A 76 -9.70 5.28 22.22
CA GLY A 76 -8.67 5.35 23.24
C GLY A 76 -7.78 6.55 22.94
N LYS A 77 -7.52 7.40 23.93
CA LYS A 77 -6.62 8.54 23.77
C LYS A 77 -5.26 8.00 23.36
N TYR A 78 -4.88 8.17 22.09
CA TYR A 78 -3.52 7.88 21.65
C TYR A 78 -2.58 8.76 22.47
N PRO A 79 -1.57 8.20 23.14
CA PRO A 79 -0.60 9.01 23.86
C PRO A 79 0.13 9.88 22.86
N THR A 80 -0.15 11.19 22.88
CA THR A 80 0.66 12.16 22.15
C THR A 80 2.02 12.16 22.81
N LYS A 81 3.03 11.56 22.17
CA LYS A 81 4.43 11.81 22.52
C LYS A 81 4.70 13.29 22.26
N ARG A 82 4.48 14.14 23.26
CA ARG A 82 5.07 15.49 23.29
C ARG A 82 6.56 15.27 23.48
N GLY A 83 7.34 15.59 22.46
CA GLY A 83 8.79 15.60 22.55
C GLY A 83 9.22 16.51 23.70
N SER A 84 10.13 16.01 24.54
CA SER A 84 10.91 16.81 25.47
C SER A 84 11.84 17.71 24.65
N HIS A 85 11.67 19.02 24.81
CA HIS A 85 12.72 20.00 24.55
C HIS A 85 13.79 19.90 25.63
#